data_AF-E7RKW8-F1
#
_entry.id   AF-E7RKW8-F1
#
_cell.length_a   1.000
_cell.length_b   1.000
_cell.length_c   1.000
_cell.angle_alpha   90.00
_cell.angle_beta   90.00
_cell.angle_gamma   90.00
#
_symmetry.space_group_name_H-M   'P 1'
#
loop_
_entity.id
_entity.type
_entity.pdbx_description
1 polymer ?
#
loop_
_entity_poly.entity_id
_entity_poly.type
_entity_poly.pdbx_seq_one_letter_code
_entity_poly.pdbx_strand_id
1 'polypeptide(L)'
;MLRIGGDHGENFRVSTGDVVLLPAGTGHKLLESSQDFQVIGAYPEGKSYNLKTGKVEERPFVLDDIQNTPVPKTDPVFGSSGPVTKHWS
;
A
#
# COMPACT_ATOMS: atom_id res chain seq x y z
N MET A 1 -4.70 11.55 9.64
CA MET A 1 -5.84 10.89 8.98
C MET A 1 -5.47 10.56 7.54
N LEU A 2 -5.54 9.28 7.19
CA LEU A 2 -5.29 8.79 5.83
C LEU A 2 -6.59 8.26 5.23
N ARG A 3 -6.79 8.43 3.92
CA ARG A 3 -7.79 7.66 3.16
C ARG A 3 -7.09 6.55 2.40
N ILE A 4 -7.57 5.32 2.53
CA ILE A 4 -7.00 4.12 1.91
C ILE A 4 -8.08 3.45 1.05
N GLY A 5 -7.75 3.11 -0.21
CA GLY A 5 -8.69 2.52 -1.18
C GLY A 5 -9.21 3.50 -2.24
N GLY A 6 -8.50 4.60 -2.49
CA GLY A 6 -8.91 5.62 -3.48
C GLY A 6 -10.03 6.55 -2.99
N ASP A 7 -10.74 7.21 -3.91
CA ASP A 7 -11.72 8.26 -3.56
C ASP A 7 -12.90 7.73 -2.73
N HIS A 8 -13.28 6.48 -2.96
CA HIS A 8 -14.31 5.75 -2.22
C HIS A 8 -13.73 4.90 -1.06
N GLY A 9 -12.46 5.10 -0.73
CA GLY A 9 -11.77 4.40 0.35
C GLY A 9 -12.21 4.82 1.75
N GLU A 10 -11.71 4.08 2.73
CA GLU A 10 -12.00 4.32 4.15
C GLU A 10 -10.97 5.25 4.79
N ASN A 11 -11.40 5.98 5.83
CA ASN A 11 -10.57 6.92 6.57
C ASN A 11 -9.98 6.24 7.82
N PHE A 12 -8.67 6.28 7.97
CA PHE A 12 -7.92 5.71 9.09
C PHE A 12 -7.19 6.80 9.87
N ARG A 13 -7.34 6.77 11.19
CA ARG A 13 -6.42 7.48 12.10
C ARG A 13 -5.22 6.58 12.34
N VAL A 14 -4.04 7.15 12.21
CA VAL A 14 -2.75 6.48 12.44
C VAL A 14 -1.91 7.33 13.38
N SER A 15 -1.04 6.67 14.12
CA SER A 15 -0.11 7.22 15.10
C SER A 15 1.31 6.69 14.83
N THR A 16 2.29 7.31 15.49
CA THR A 16 3.69 6.83 15.44
C THR A 16 3.77 5.35 15.82
N GLY A 17 4.43 4.55 14.99
CA GLY A 17 4.60 3.11 15.20
C GLY A 17 3.56 2.25 14.45
N ASP A 18 2.48 2.84 13.94
CA ASP A 18 1.53 2.10 13.10
C ASP A 18 2.18 1.72 11.77
N VAL A 19 1.90 0.50 11.31
CA VAL A 19 2.36 -0.02 10.02
C VAL A 19 1.14 -0.39 9.17
N VAL A 20 1.08 0.14 7.95
CA VAL A 20 0.00 -0.13 7.01
C VAL A 20 0.56 -0.91 5.83
N LEU A 21 -0.01 -2.09 5.58
CA LEU A 21 0.36 -2.94 4.44
C LEU A 21 -0.75 -2.86 3.40
N LEU A 22 -0.38 -2.49 2.18
CA LEU A 22 -1.31 -2.20 1.09
C LEU A 22 -1.11 -3.20 -0.06
N PRO A 23 -2.15 -3.92 -0.51
CA PRO A 23 -2.09 -4.71 -1.73
C PRO A 23 -1.78 -3.83 -2.95
N ALA A 24 -1.25 -4.45 -4.01
CA ALA A 24 -1.02 -3.77 -5.28
C ALA A 24 -2.31 -3.09 -5.80
N GLY A 25 -2.17 -1.87 -6.34
CA GLY A 25 -3.30 -1.08 -6.83
C GLY A 25 -4.01 -0.24 -5.78
N THR A 26 -3.64 -0.33 -4.50
CA THR A 26 -4.27 0.47 -3.45
C THR A 26 -3.81 1.93 -3.49
N GLY A 27 -4.73 2.85 -3.78
CA GLY A 27 -4.50 4.27 -3.61
C GLY A 27 -4.58 4.70 -2.15
N HIS A 28 -3.70 5.61 -1.73
CA HIS A 28 -3.76 6.23 -0.40
C HIS A 28 -3.57 7.75 -0.49
N LYS A 29 -4.20 8.49 0.41
CA LYS A 29 -4.19 9.96 0.43
C LYS A 29 -4.11 10.48 1.86
N LEU A 30 -3.20 11.43 2.09
CA LEU A 30 -3.18 12.20 3.33
C LEU A 30 -4.34 13.21 3.33
N LEU A 31 -5.18 13.18 4.38
CA LEU A 31 -6.28 14.13 4.57
C LEU A 31 -5.95 15.21 5.60
N GLU A 32 -5.32 14.81 6.70
CA GLU A 32 -4.99 15.68 7.84
C GLU A 32 -3.76 15.09 8.55
N SER A 33 -2.83 15.94 9.00
CA SER A 33 -1.65 15.51 9.76
C SER A 33 -1.28 16.51 10.86
N SER A 34 -0.54 16.02 11.86
CA SER A 34 0.28 16.88 12.72
C SER A 34 1.46 17.47 11.93
N GLN A 35 2.14 18.46 12.51
CA GLN A 35 3.29 19.13 11.87
C GLN A 35 4.52 18.22 11.72
N ASP A 36 4.65 17.23 12.59
CA ASP A 36 5.75 16.28 12.68
C ASP A 36 5.46 14.93 11.97
N PHE A 37 4.34 14.84 11.24
CA PHE A 37 3.96 13.61 10.56
C PHE A 37 4.97 13.23 9.48
N GLN A 38 5.46 12.00 9.54
CA GLN A 38 6.39 11.42 8.56
C GLN A 38 5.98 9.99 8.22
N VAL A 39 6.24 9.58 6.98
CA VAL A 39 6.03 8.22 6.51
C VAL A 39 7.25 7.72 5.76
N ILE A 40 7.52 6.42 5.89
CA ILE A 40 8.56 5.74 5.13
C ILE A 40 7.88 4.64 4.33
N GLY A 41 8.10 4.63 3.02
CA GLY A 41 7.67 3.56 2.13
C GLY A 41 8.75 2.48 2.04
N ALA A 42 8.34 1.22 2.13
CA ALA A 42 9.20 0.08 1.86
C ALA A 42 8.50 -0.85 0.86
N TYR A 43 9.29 -1.46 -0.01
CA TYR A 43 8.81 -2.39 -1.03
C TYR A 43 9.61 -3.69 -0.90
N PRO A 44 8.95 -4.86 -1.03
CA PRO A 44 9.61 -6.14 -0.92
C PRO A 44 10.83 -6.23 -1.84
N GLU A 45 11.92 -6.82 -1.32
CA GLU A 45 13.14 -7.10 -2.07
C GLU A 45 13.83 -5.84 -2.66
N GLY A 46 13.59 -4.66 -2.07
CA GLY A 46 14.22 -3.41 -2.52
C GLY A 46 13.69 -2.89 -3.86
N LYS A 47 12.52 -3.37 -4.30
CA LYS A 47 11.89 -2.91 -5.54
C LYS A 47 11.61 -1.40 -5.52
N SER A 48 11.67 -0.78 -6.69
CA SER A 48 11.20 0.59 -6.87
C SER A 48 9.68 0.63 -6.95
N TYR A 49 9.08 1.72 -6.48
CA TYR A 49 7.66 1.96 -6.65
C TYR A 49 7.33 2.27 -8.11
N ASN A 50 6.14 1.86 -8.53
CA ASN A 50 5.59 2.13 -9.86
C ASN A 50 4.37 3.06 -9.68
N LEU A 51 4.61 4.36 -9.49
CA LEU A 51 3.52 5.32 -9.26
C LEU A 51 2.66 5.45 -10.52
N LYS A 52 1.35 5.27 -10.36
CA LYS A 52 0.34 5.46 -11.41
C LYS A 52 -0.62 6.55 -10.95
N THR A 53 -0.90 7.50 -11.84
CA THR A 53 -1.68 8.71 -11.50
C THR A 53 -3.15 8.60 -11.89
N GLY A 54 -3.53 7.52 -12.57
CA GLY A 54 -4.91 7.25 -12.98
C GLY A 54 -5.24 7.81 -14.36
N LYS A 55 -4.22 8.10 -15.19
CA LYS A 55 -4.45 8.51 -16.58
C LYS A 55 -5.08 7.37 -17.37
N VAL A 56 -5.90 7.70 -18.37
CA VAL A 56 -6.68 6.70 -19.11
C VAL A 56 -5.76 5.71 -19.83
N GLU A 57 -4.66 6.20 -20.39
CA GLU A 57 -3.63 5.42 -21.07
C GLU A 57 -2.85 4.47 -20.15
N GLU A 58 -2.82 4.73 -18.84
CA GLU A 58 -2.17 3.85 -17.87
C GLU A 58 -3.03 2.61 -17.58
N ARG A 59 -4.37 2.76 -17.60
CA ARG A 59 -5.31 1.75 -17.07
C ARG A 59 -5.13 0.33 -17.63
N PRO A 60 -4.95 0.10 -18.93
CA PRO A 60 -4.80 -1.25 -19.46
C PRO A 60 -3.61 -2.00 -18.85
N PHE A 61 -2.48 -1.32 -18.67
CA PHE A 61 -1.26 -1.91 -18.13
C PHE A 61 -1.31 -2.03 -16.60
N VAL A 62 -1.98 -1.10 -15.91
CA VAL A 62 -2.10 -1.13 -14.45
C VAL A 62 -2.84 -2.36 -13.96
N LEU A 63 -3.91 -2.77 -14.65
CA LEU A 63 -4.66 -3.96 -14.25
C LEU A 63 -3.82 -5.24 -14.39
N ASP A 64 -3.03 -5.34 -15.46
CA ASP A 64 -2.11 -6.45 -15.67
C ASP A 64 -0.97 -6.45 -14.63
N ASP A 65 -0.34 -5.29 -14.38
CA ASP A 65 0.70 -5.11 -13.37
C ASP A 65 0.20 -5.53 -11.97
N ILE A 66 -1.01 -5.14 -11.58
CA ILE A 66 -1.61 -5.49 -10.29
C ILE A 66 -1.80 -7.00 -10.19
N GLN A 67 -2.39 -7.61 -11.22
CA GLN A 67 -2.64 -9.05 -11.27
C GLN A 67 -1.33 -9.86 -11.20
N ASN A 68 -0.26 -9.37 -11.84
CA ASN A 68 1.03 -10.04 -11.90
C ASN A 68 1.98 -9.67 -10.75
N THR A 69 1.57 -8.79 -9.83
CA THR A 69 2.39 -8.42 -8.67
C THR A 69 2.46 -9.60 -7.70
N PRO A 70 3.66 -10.12 -7.39
CA PRO A 70 3.79 -11.26 -6.50
C PRO A 70 3.42 -10.90 -5.06
N VAL A 71 2.74 -11.82 -4.38
CA VAL A 71 2.50 -11.74 -2.94
C VAL A 71 3.84 -11.90 -2.21
N PRO A 72 4.16 -11.05 -1.22
CA PRO A 72 5.39 -11.17 -0.45
C PRO A 72 5.49 -12.53 0.26
N LYS A 73 6.68 -13.15 0.26
CA LYS A 73 6.92 -14.44 0.92
C LYS A 73 6.83 -14.39 2.45
N THR A 74 7.04 -13.21 3.03
CA THR A 74 7.02 -12.97 4.47
C THR A 74 6.33 -11.67 4.79
N ASP A 75 5.70 -11.61 5.95
CA ASP A 75 5.17 -10.38 6.51
C ASP A 75 6.34 -9.50 7.02
N PRO A 76 6.43 -8.22 6.61
CA PRO A 76 7.53 -7.33 7.00
C PRO A 76 7.55 -6.98 8.49
N VAL A 77 6.44 -7.19 9.23
CA VAL A 77 6.34 -6.91 10.67
C VAL A 77 6.42 -8.21 11.47
N PHE A 78 5.71 -9.25 11.03
CA PHE A 78 5.53 -10.49 11.80
C PHE A 78 6.27 -11.72 11.24
N GLY A 79 7.05 -11.56 10.16
CA GLY A 79 7.84 -12.63 9.57
C GLY A 79 7.00 -13.71 8.88
N SER A 80 7.32 -14.98 9.09
CA SER A 80 6.70 -16.09 8.34
C SER A 80 5.23 -16.36 8.67
N SER A 81 4.72 -15.82 9.79
CA SER A 81 3.41 -16.20 10.35
C SER A 81 2.44 -15.01 10.49
N GLY A 82 2.69 -13.94 9.75
CA GLY A 82 1.92 -12.68 9.82
C GLY A 82 0.60 -12.68 9.03
N PRO A 83 -0.18 -11.60 9.15
CA PRO A 83 -1.43 -11.42 8.40
C PRO A 83 -1.26 -11.51 6.88
N VAL A 84 -0.15 -11.04 6.30
CA VAL A 84 0.07 -11.12 4.85
C VAL A 84 0.00 -12.56 4.35
N THR A 85 0.71 -13.47 5.01
CA THR A 85 0.78 -14.88 4.58
C THR A 85 -0.53 -15.64 4.84
N LYS A 86 -1.47 -15.06 5.59
CA LYS A 86 -2.79 -15.66 5.90
C LYS A 86 -3.92 -15.13 5.03
N HIS A 87 -3.86 -13.86 4.63
CA HIS A 87 -4.97 -13.18 3.97
C HIS A 87 -4.75 -12.92 2.49
N TRP A 88 -3.49 -12.95 2.01
CA TRP A 88 -3.15 -12.62 0.63
C TRP A 88 -2.75 -13.86 -0.20
N SER A 89 -2.95 -15.06 0.36
CA SER A 89 -2.70 -16.35 -0.29
C SER A 89 -3.90 -16.86 -1.07
#